data_AF-A0A453B0F7-F1
#
_entry.id   AF-A0A453B0F7-F1
#
_cell.length_a   1.000
_cell.length_b   1.000
_cell.length_c   1.000
_cell.angle_alpha   90.00
_cell.angle_beta   90.00
_cell.angle_gamma   90.00
#
_symmetry.space_group_name_H-M   'P 1'
#
loop_
_entity.id
_entity.type
_entity.pdbx_description
1 polymer ?
#
loop_
_entity_poly.entity_id
_entity_poly.type
_entity_poly.pdbx_seq_one_letter_code
_entity_poly.pdbx_strand_id
1 'polypeptide(L)'
;QEFEVIKMEYQQKLASLNKKKQRGVSSSSFERTKSAASHLHTRYVVDLQTMESTISEINRLRDQQLYPKLLELVKGMGHMWDAMYKHHKAQLKIISELKSFDISVAARETSEQHNERTVQLWQVVQEWHVQYSKFMASQKEYVGNLYSWIKLNVIPIDTNLKANSSQPVETTPPIKRLLHAWHDMLGKLPDEDARKAIHTFSEVVHIILVHQDEEIKLRQRIQDTRKEHERKSRQFEDWARKYMEKRAGIPPEAGNPDGTRADPLAERKAAMEKLENSLKELEEAYTKQCKVVREKSLSLLRTNLPELFRIVSEFSLQSAAMFKDLWSISNTNDQLDD
;
A
#
# COMPACT_ATOMS: atom_id res chain seq x y z
N GLN A 1 -20.55 -22.85 28.62
CA GLN A 1 -20.04 -23.84 29.60
C GLN A 1 -20.92 -23.90 30.84
N GLU A 2 -21.28 -22.77 31.46
CA GLU A 2 -22.18 -22.73 32.63
C GLU A 2 -23.60 -23.23 32.35
N PHE A 3 -24.21 -22.87 31.22
CA PHE A 3 -25.54 -23.37 30.81
C PHE A 3 -25.60 -24.91 30.76
N GLU A 4 -24.59 -25.56 30.17
CA GLU A 4 -24.54 -27.02 30.08
C GLU A 4 -24.36 -27.68 31.47
N VAL A 5 -23.63 -27.05 32.39
CA VAL A 5 -23.53 -27.51 33.79
C VAL A 5 -24.91 -27.46 34.46
N ILE A 6 -25.64 -26.36 34.32
CA ILE A 6 -26.97 -26.18 34.93
C ILE A 6 -27.99 -27.15 34.33
N LYS A 7 -27.93 -27.37 33.02
CA LYS A 7 -28.73 -28.39 32.31
C LYS A 7 -28.46 -29.80 32.83
N MET A 8 -27.18 -30.18 32.98
CA MET A 8 -26.79 -31.48 33.53
C MET A 8 -27.23 -31.65 34.99
N GLU A 9 -27.02 -30.64 35.83
CA GLU A 9 -27.45 -30.65 37.24
C GLU A 9 -28.97 -30.80 37.36
N TYR A 10 -29.72 -30.06 36.54
CA TYR A 10 -31.18 -30.17 36.48
C TYR A 10 -31.63 -31.59 36.08
N GLN A 11 -31.02 -32.17 35.03
CA GLN A 11 -31.32 -33.54 34.58
C GLN A 11 -30.99 -34.59 35.66
N GLN A 12 -29.84 -34.49 36.33
CA GLN A 12 -29.46 -35.39 37.42
C GLN A 12 -30.41 -35.26 38.62
N LYS A 13 -30.87 -34.04 38.93
CA LYS A 13 -31.82 -33.80 40.02
C LYS A 13 -33.20 -34.34 39.71
N LEU A 14 -33.67 -34.19 38.47
CA LEU A 14 -34.91 -34.81 37.99
C LEU A 14 -34.86 -36.35 38.09
N ALA A 15 -33.75 -36.96 37.65
CA ALA A 15 -33.56 -38.41 37.75
C ALA A 15 -33.60 -38.88 39.22
N SER A 16 -32.96 -38.13 40.12
CA SER A 16 -32.97 -38.39 41.57
C SER A 16 -34.37 -38.24 42.18
N LEU A 17 -35.15 -37.25 41.75
CA LEU A 17 -36.53 -37.03 42.20
C LEU A 17 -37.44 -38.19 41.77
N ASN A 18 -37.33 -38.64 40.52
CA ASN A 18 -38.09 -39.78 39.98
C ASN A 18 -37.78 -41.07 40.73
N LYS A 19 -36.50 -41.33 41.05
CA LYS A 19 -36.08 -42.50 41.83
C LYS A 19 -36.64 -42.49 43.26
N LYS A 20 -36.74 -41.32 43.90
CA LYS A 20 -37.36 -41.17 45.23
C LYS A 20 -38.88 -41.34 45.19
N LYS A 21 -39.54 -40.88 44.14
CA LYS A 21 -40.98 -41.07 43.91
C LYS A 21 -41.34 -42.57 43.81
N GLN A 22 -40.53 -43.35 43.11
CA GLN A 22 -40.74 -44.81 42.94
C GLN A 22 -40.48 -45.61 44.23
N ARG A 23 -39.64 -45.11 45.14
CA ARG A 23 -39.22 -45.83 46.37
C ARG A 23 -40.06 -45.52 47.61
N GLY A 24 -41.09 -44.68 47.52
CA GLY A 24 -41.97 -44.35 48.66
C GLY A 24 -41.23 -43.70 49.84
N VAL A 25 -40.28 -42.80 49.56
CA VAL A 25 -39.45 -42.13 50.58
C VAL A 25 -40.27 -41.15 51.43
N SER A 26 -39.86 -40.91 52.67
CA SER A 26 -40.54 -39.99 53.62
C SER A 26 -40.87 -38.63 53.00
N SER A 27 -42.07 -38.12 53.33
CA SER A 27 -42.65 -36.88 52.77
C SER A 27 -41.69 -35.68 52.83
N SER A 28 -40.95 -35.52 53.93
CA SER A 28 -40.01 -34.40 54.10
C SER A 28 -38.77 -34.45 53.19
N SER A 29 -38.21 -35.64 52.92
CA SER A 29 -37.06 -35.83 52.03
C SER A 29 -37.44 -35.69 50.56
N PHE A 30 -38.67 -36.12 50.23
CA PHE A 30 -39.26 -35.93 48.92
C PHE A 30 -39.48 -34.44 48.61
N GLU A 31 -40.13 -33.70 49.51
CA GLU A 31 -40.40 -32.27 49.32
C GLU A 31 -39.12 -31.42 49.21
N ARG A 32 -38.07 -31.72 49.99
CA ARG A 32 -36.76 -31.04 49.82
C ARG A 32 -36.14 -31.27 48.43
N THR A 33 -36.25 -32.49 47.91
CA THR A 33 -35.70 -32.83 46.58
C THR A 33 -36.50 -32.17 45.48
N LYS A 34 -37.83 -32.09 45.64
CA LYS A 34 -38.75 -31.41 44.73
C LYS A 34 -38.49 -29.90 44.70
N SER A 35 -38.32 -29.26 45.85
CA SER A 35 -37.97 -27.84 45.94
C SER A 35 -36.65 -27.53 45.23
N ALA A 36 -35.59 -28.33 45.48
CA ALA A 36 -34.32 -28.16 44.79
C ALA A 36 -34.40 -28.37 43.26
N ALA A 37 -35.21 -29.34 42.79
CA ALA A 37 -35.45 -29.55 41.36
C ALA A 37 -36.24 -28.38 40.74
N SER A 38 -37.22 -27.83 41.46
CA SER A 38 -37.98 -26.65 41.03
C SER A 38 -37.08 -25.42 40.89
N HIS A 39 -36.18 -25.18 41.85
CA HIS A 39 -35.24 -24.07 41.78
C HIS A 39 -34.27 -24.21 40.59
N LEU A 40 -33.72 -25.40 40.37
CA LEU A 40 -32.86 -25.68 39.21
C LEU A 40 -33.62 -25.54 37.88
N HIS A 41 -34.90 -25.91 37.85
CA HIS A 41 -35.74 -25.71 36.67
C HIS A 41 -35.92 -24.23 36.33
N THR A 42 -36.27 -23.40 37.32
CA THR A 42 -36.40 -21.94 37.12
C THR A 42 -35.09 -21.36 36.60
N ARG A 43 -33.95 -21.72 37.19
CA ARG A 43 -32.62 -21.24 36.73
C ARG A 43 -32.34 -21.67 35.30
N TYR A 44 -32.52 -22.96 34.99
CA TYR A 44 -32.36 -23.49 33.64
C TYR A 44 -33.22 -22.77 32.59
N VAL A 45 -34.50 -22.51 32.90
CA VAL A 45 -35.42 -21.82 32.00
C VAL A 45 -35.01 -20.36 31.80
N VAL A 46 -34.65 -19.65 32.87
CA VAL A 46 -34.17 -18.26 32.78
C VAL A 46 -32.89 -18.17 31.95
N ASP A 47 -31.94 -19.08 32.15
CA ASP A 47 -30.69 -19.10 31.38
C ASP A 47 -30.95 -19.44 29.91
N LEU A 48 -31.85 -20.38 29.63
CA LEU A 48 -32.28 -20.73 28.27
C LEU A 48 -32.90 -19.51 27.57
N GLN A 49 -33.85 -18.83 28.22
CA GLN A 49 -34.50 -17.63 27.67
C GLN A 49 -33.51 -16.49 27.45
N THR A 50 -32.54 -16.32 28.35
CA THR A 50 -31.48 -15.31 28.21
C THR A 50 -30.58 -15.62 27.02
N MET A 51 -30.22 -16.89 26.83
CA MET A 51 -29.45 -17.36 25.67
C MET A 51 -30.23 -17.15 24.36
N GLU A 52 -31.50 -17.56 24.30
CA GLU A 52 -32.38 -17.36 23.14
C GLU A 52 -32.53 -15.88 22.78
N SER A 53 -32.73 -15.01 23.78
CA SER A 53 -32.79 -13.56 23.61
C SER A 53 -31.48 -12.99 23.05
N THR A 54 -30.33 -13.45 23.57
CA THR A 54 -29.00 -13.05 23.08
C THR A 54 -28.78 -13.47 21.63
N ILE A 55 -29.15 -14.70 21.26
CA ILE A 55 -29.04 -15.20 19.88
C ILE A 55 -29.96 -14.41 18.95
N SER A 56 -31.19 -14.14 19.37
CA SER A 56 -32.15 -13.32 18.62
C SER A 56 -31.58 -11.93 18.35
N GLU A 57 -30.95 -11.31 19.35
CA GLU A 57 -30.33 -9.99 19.21
C GLU A 57 -29.10 -10.03 18.28
N ILE A 58 -28.25 -11.06 18.36
CA ILE A 58 -27.14 -11.27 17.42
C ILE A 58 -27.66 -11.43 15.99
N ASN A 59 -28.68 -12.26 15.77
CA ASN A 59 -29.32 -12.45 14.47
C ASN A 59 -29.91 -11.14 13.94
N ARG A 60 -30.60 -10.37 14.80
CA ARG A 60 -31.14 -9.06 14.45
C ARG A 60 -30.05 -8.08 14.01
N LEU A 61 -28.97 -7.95 14.79
CA LEU A 61 -27.84 -7.07 14.44
C LEU A 61 -27.15 -7.52 13.14
N ARG A 62 -26.97 -8.83 12.97
CA ARG A 62 -26.38 -9.42 11.76
C ARG A 62 -27.19 -9.10 10.51
N ASP A 63 -28.48 -9.43 10.53
CA ASP A 63 -29.30 -9.43 9.32
C ASP A 63 -29.89 -8.04 9.02
N GLN A 64 -30.24 -7.26 10.06
CA GLN A 64 -30.89 -5.97 9.88
C GLN A 64 -29.94 -4.77 9.90
N GLN A 65 -28.72 -4.91 10.44
CA GLN A 65 -27.77 -3.79 10.53
C GLN A 65 -26.47 -4.05 9.77
N LEU A 66 -25.80 -5.18 10.04
CA LEU A 66 -24.52 -5.48 9.38
C LEU A 66 -24.72 -5.79 7.90
N TYR A 67 -25.67 -6.66 7.55
CA TYR A 67 -25.86 -7.08 6.16
C TYR A 67 -26.16 -5.90 5.20
N PRO A 68 -27.10 -4.97 5.48
CA PRO A 68 -27.32 -3.81 4.61
C PRO A 68 -26.08 -2.93 4.43
N LYS A 69 -25.30 -2.72 5.50
CA LYS A 69 -24.03 -1.97 5.42
C LYS A 69 -22.99 -2.65 4.55
N LEU A 70 -22.93 -3.99 4.58
CA LEU A 70 -22.04 -4.75 3.70
C LEU A 70 -22.47 -4.63 2.23
N LEU A 71 -23.77 -4.61 1.94
CA LEU A 71 -24.28 -4.39 0.59
C LEU A 71 -23.92 -2.99 0.08
N GLU A 72 -24.11 -1.96 0.91
CA GLU A 72 -23.67 -0.59 0.59
C GLU A 72 -22.15 -0.53 0.31
N LEU A 73 -21.35 -1.24 1.10
CA LEU A 73 -19.91 -1.31 0.91
C LEU A 73 -19.52 -2.02 -0.39
N VAL A 74 -20.13 -3.16 -0.71
CA VAL A 74 -19.94 -3.89 -1.97
C VAL A 74 -20.27 -2.98 -3.16
N LYS A 75 -21.41 -2.28 -3.08
CA LYS A 75 -21.82 -1.32 -4.11
C LYS A 75 -20.79 -0.19 -4.24
N GLY A 76 -20.38 0.44 -3.14
CA GLY A 76 -19.40 1.53 -3.14
C GLY A 76 -18.05 1.11 -3.71
N MET A 77 -17.56 -0.08 -3.32
CA MET A 77 -16.32 -0.66 -3.84
C MET A 77 -16.41 -0.96 -5.34
N GLY A 78 -17.54 -1.49 -5.81
CA GLY A 78 -17.77 -1.71 -7.23
C GLY A 78 -17.69 -0.43 -8.05
N HIS A 79 -18.34 0.65 -7.59
CA HIS A 79 -18.27 1.96 -8.27
C HIS A 79 -16.85 2.54 -8.27
N MET A 80 -16.14 2.44 -7.14
CA MET A 80 -14.75 2.90 -7.03
C MET A 80 -13.85 2.17 -8.03
N TRP A 81 -13.94 0.83 -8.12
CA TRP A 81 -13.13 0.05 -9.04
C TRP A 81 -13.47 0.28 -10.51
N ASP A 82 -14.75 0.49 -10.84
CA ASP A 82 -15.17 0.87 -12.19
C ASP A 82 -14.60 2.25 -12.59
N ALA A 83 -14.63 3.22 -11.67
CA ALA A 83 -13.99 4.53 -11.89
C ALA A 83 -12.48 4.38 -12.07
N MET A 84 -11.82 3.59 -11.22
CA MET A 84 -10.38 3.32 -11.30
C MET A 84 -10.01 2.70 -12.65
N TYR A 85 -10.77 1.71 -13.12
CA TYR A 85 -10.58 1.10 -14.42
C TYR A 85 -10.68 2.12 -15.56
N LYS A 86 -11.71 2.97 -15.56
CA LYS A 86 -11.88 4.03 -16.58
C LYS A 86 -10.66 4.95 -16.63
N HIS A 87 -10.15 5.38 -15.49
CA HIS A 87 -8.98 6.24 -15.41
C HIS A 87 -7.71 5.55 -15.88
N HIS A 88 -7.42 4.33 -15.39
CA HIS A 88 -6.23 3.58 -15.78
C HIS A 88 -6.23 3.20 -17.27
N LYS A 89 -7.40 2.85 -17.82
CA LYS A 89 -7.55 2.59 -19.26
C LYS A 89 -7.30 3.84 -20.09
N ALA A 90 -7.81 5.01 -19.65
CA ALA A 90 -7.56 6.27 -20.33
C ALA A 90 -6.07 6.66 -20.28
N GLN A 91 -5.42 6.49 -19.13
CA GLN A 91 -3.99 6.71 -18.97
C GLN A 91 -3.17 5.78 -19.87
N LEU A 92 -3.51 4.49 -19.92
CA LEU A 92 -2.89 3.51 -20.81
C LEU A 92 -3.00 3.91 -22.28
N LYS A 93 -4.18 4.39 -22.71
CA LYS A 93 -4.41 4.87 -24.07
C LYS A 93 -3.49 6.05 -24.40
N ILE A 94 -3.48 7.07 -23.55
CA ILE A 94 -2.62 8.26 -23.71
C ILE A 94 -1.14 7.84 -23.81
N ILE A 95 -0.69 6.96 -22.93
CA ILE A 95 0.71 6.49 -22.89
C ILE A 95 1.08 5.69 -24.14
N SER A 96 0.15 4.87 -24.64
CA SER A 96 0.35 4.10 -25.86
C SER A 96 0.49 5.01 -27.09
N GLU A 97 -0.31 6.08 -27.15
CA GLU A 97 -0.19 7.11 -28.19
C GLU A 97 1.13 7.88 -28.08
N LEU A 98 1.54 8.25 -26.86
CA LEU A 98 2.81 8.94 -26.58
C LEU A 98 4.05 8.14 -27.04
N LYS A 99 3.97 6.80 -27.06
CA LYS A 99 5.06 5.94 -27.55
C LYS A 99 5.39 6.17 -29.03
N SER A 100 4.42 6.62 -29.82
CA SER A 100 4.58 6.87 -31.26
C SER A 100 5.19 8.23 -31.62
N PHE A 101 5.23 9.17 -30.66
CA PHE A 101 5.80 10.49 -30.89
C PHE A 101 7.32 10.44 -30.87
N ASP A 102 7.94 11.07 -31.87
CA ASP A 102 9.37 11.36 -31.84
C ASP A 102 9.62 12.54 -30.88
N ILE A 103 10.29 12.25 -29.76
CA ILE A 103 10.56 13.22 -28.71
C ILE A 103 12.03 13.57 -28.85
N SER A 104 12.31 14.82 -29.24
CA SER A 104 13.67 15.32 -29.40
C SER A 104 14.48 15.12 -28.12
N VAL A 105 15.52 14.29 -28.21
CA VAL A 105 16.49 14.05 -27.14
C VAL A 105 17.65 15.04 -27.27
N ALA A 106 17.33 16.33 -27.41
CA ALA A 106 18.36 17.36 -27.35
C ALA A 106 19.04 17.33 -25.98
N ALA A 107 20.35 17.59 -25.94
CA ALA A 107 21.10 17.75 -24.70
C ALA A 107 20.52 18.97 -23.95
N ARG A 108 19.56 18.70 -23.06
CA ARG A 108 18.91 19.69 -22.22
C ARG A 108 19.27 19.40 -20.78
N GLU A 109 19.88 20.37 -20.14
CA GLU A 109 20.22 20.34 -18.72
C GLU A 109 18.97 20.05 -17.87
N THR A 110 19.16 19.37 -16.74
CA THR A 110 18.15 19.22 -15.72
C THR A 110 18.06 20.52 -14.92
N SER A 111 16.97 21.26 -15.16
CA SER A 111 16.62 22.39 -14.32
C SER A 111 16.25 21.93 -12.91
N GLU A 112 16.39 22.83 -11.93
CA GLU A 112 15.96 22.58 -10.54
C GLU A 112 14.49 22.15 -10.49
N GLN A 113 13.62 22.87 -11.19
CA GLN A 113 12.21 22.51 -11.30
C GLN A 113 12.00 21.11 -11.90
N HIS A 114 12.78 20.71 -12.91
CA HIS A 114 12.65 19.37 -13.50
C HIS A 114 13.04 18.28 -12.48
N ASN A 115 14.13 18.49 -11.75
CA ASN A 115 14.55 17.57 -10.69
C ASN A 115 13.50 17.48 -9.57
N GLU A 116 12.98 18.61 -9.10
CA GLU A 116 11.90 18.64 -8.10
C GLU A 116 10.67 17.86 -8.56
N ARG A 117 10.28 17.97 -9.83
CA ARG A 117 9.16 17.19 -10.38
C ARG A 117 9.45 15.70 -10.42
N THR A 118 10.67 15.30 -10.75
CA THR A 118 11.06 13.88 -10.69
C THR A 118 11.06 13.37 -9.25
N VAL A 119 11.52 14.16 -8.27
CA VAL A 119 11.49 13.80 -6.84
C VAL A 119 10.04 13.63 -6.37
N GLN A 120 9.17 14.58 -6.71
CA GLN A 120 7.74 14.51 -6.39
C GLN A 120 7.09 13.27 -7.00
N LEU A 121 7.38 12.97 -8.27
CA LEU A 121 6.86 11.76 -8.92
C LEU A 121 7.28 10.50 -8.18
N TRP A 122 8.57 10.38 -7.82
CA TRP A 122 9.07 9.23 -7.06
C TRP A 122 8.36 9.08 -5.72
N GLN A 123 8.19 10.17 -4.97
CA GLN A 123 7.48 10.17 -3.69
C GLN A 123 6.03 9.73 -3.84
N VAL A 124 5.32 10.23 -4.84
CA VAL A 124 3.92 9.88 -5.10
C VAL A 124 3.78 8.40 -5.48
N VAL A 125 4.69 7.85 -6.29
CA VAL A 125 4.66 6.43 -6.67
C VAL A 125 4.99 5.52 -5.47
N GLN A 126 5.94 5.91 -4.62
CA GLN A 126 6.23 5.19 -3.37
C GLN A 126 5.00 5.17 -2.45
N GLU A 127 4.37 6.33 -2.25
CA GLU A 127 3.18 6.43 -1.42
C GLU A 127 2.02 5.62 -2.02
N TRP A 128 1.85 5.65 -3.34
CA TRP A 128 0.86 4.82 -4.03
C TRP A 128 1.10 3.32 -3.76
N HIS A 129 2.34 2.83 -3.86
CA HIS A 129 2.67 1.44 -3.56
C HIS A 129 2.33 1.07 -2.10
N VAL A 130 2.70 1.91 -1.14
CA VAL A 130 2.45 1.67 0.29
C VAL A 130 0.95 1.67 0.59
N GLN A 131 0.21 2.66 0.11
CA GLN A 131 -1.22 2.80 0.37
C GLN A 131 -2.03 1.72 -0.34
N TYR A 132 -1.65 1.35 -1.57
CA TYR A 132 -2.27 0.22 -2.27
C TYR A 132 -2.10 -1.08 -1.47
N SER A 133 -0.89 -1.36 -0.97
CA SER A 133 -0.61 -2.56 -0.19
C SER A 133 -1.45 -2.61 1.10
N LYS A 134 -1.53 -1.48 1.81
CA LYS A 134 -2.37 -1.35 3.01
C LYS A 134 -3.85 -1.55 2.69
N PHE A 135 -4.34 -0.91 1.62
CA PHE A 135 -5.73 -1.02 1.20
C PHE A 135 -6.13 -2.48 0.94
N MET A 136 -5.34 -3.22 0.15
CA MET A 136 -5.62 -4.62 -0.15
C MET A 136 -5.52 -5.52 1.09
N ALA A 137 -4.52 -5.31 1.94
CA ALA A 137 -4.36 -6.07 3.17
C ALA A 137 -5.53 -5.86 4.14
N SER A 138 -5.91 -4.60 4.38
CA SER A 138 -7.04 -4.27 5.26
C SER A 138 -8.37 -4.81 4.73
N GLN A 139 -8.57 -4.82 3.41
CA GLN A 139 -9.77 -5.41 2.82
C GLN A 139 -9.83 -6.93 3.05
N LYS A 140 -8.71 -7.64 2.81
CA LYS A 140 -8.60 -9.10 3.04
C LYS A 140 -8.81 -9.43 4.51
N GLU A 141 -8.20 -8.68 5.42
CA GLU A 141 -8.34 -8.87 6.86
C GLU A 141 -9.79 -8.63 7.32
N TYR A 142 -10.40 -7.51 6.90
CA TYR A 142 -11.78 -7.17 7.26
C TYR A 142 -12.76 -8.27 6.84
N VAL A 143 -12.69 -8.71 5.57
CA VAL A 143 -13.58 -9.76 5.04
C VAL A 143 -13.27 -11.11 5.69
N GLY A 144 -11.98 -11.44 5.92
CA GLY A 144 -11.56 -12.66 6.60
C GLY A 144 -12.05 -12.77 8.04
N ASN A 145 -12.01 -11.67 8.79
CA ASN A 145 -12.52 -11.61 10.16
C ASN A 145 -14.05 -11.79 10.19
N LEU A 146 -14.77 -11.12 9.30
CA LEU A 146 -16.23 -11.29 9.18
C LEU A 146 -16.61 -12.72 8.75
N TYR A 147 -15.88 -13.30 7.80
CA TYR A 147 -16.11 -14.67 7.35
C TYR A 147 -15.83 -15.69 8.46
N SER A 148 -14.79 -15.50 9.26
CA SER A 148 -14.50 -16.35 10.41
C SER A 148 -15.58 -16.22 11.50
N TRP A 149 -16.03 -14.99 11.77
CA TRP A 149 -17.12 -14.73 12.71
C TRP A 149 -18.43 -15.38 12.27
N ILE A 150 -18.84 -15.25 11.00
CA ILE A 150 -20.12 -15.80 10.54
C ILE A 150 -20.14 -17.33 10.55
N LYS A 151 -18.99 -18.00 10.36
CA LYS A 151 -18.89 -19.46 10.49
C LYS A 151 -19.20 -19.96 11.89
N LEU A 152 -18.91 -19.15 12.92
CA LEU A 152 -19.18 -19.48 14.32
C LEU A 152 -20.63 -19.13 14.74
N ASN A 153 -21.25 -18.14 14.10
CA ASN A 153 -22.56 -17.60 14.51
C ASN A 153 -23.77 -18.17 13.73
N VAL A 154 -23.55 -19.12 12.83
CA VAL A 154 -24.61 -19.77 12.02
C VAL A 154 -24.71 -21.27 12.30
N ILE A 155 -24.09 -21.75 13.39
CA ILE A 155 -24.32 -23.12 13.87
C ILE A 155 -25.58 -23.08 14.74
N PRO A 156 -26.65 -23.81 14.41
CA PRO A 156 -27.82 -23.90 15.28
C PRO A 156 -27.37 -24.48 16.63
N ILE A 157 -27.65 -23.78 17.72
CA ILE A 157 -27.57 -24.40 19.04
C ILE A 157 -28.72 -25.41 19.07
N ASP A 158 -28.38 -26.70 19.15
CA ASP A 158 -29.32 -27.82 19.26
C ASP A 158 -30.18 -27.67 20.53
N THR A 159 -31.21 -26.84 20.43
CA THR A 159 -32.23 -26.60 21.45
C THR A 159 -33.39 -27.57 21.23
N ASN A 160 -33.08 -28.83 20.94
CA ASN A 160 -34.09 -29.87 20.82
C ASN A 160 -34.44 -30.46 22.20
N LEU A 161 -35.34 -29.79 22.90
CA LEU A 161 -36.24 -30.42 23.87
C LEU A 161 -37.68 -30.07 23.48
N LYS A 162 -38.18 -30.84 22.50
CA LYS A 162 -39.51 -30.82 21.85
C LYS A 162 -39.60 -29.96 20.58
N ALA A 163 -39.06 -30.49 19.48
CA ALA A 163 -39.56 -30.18 18.15
C ALA A 163 -41.01 -30.69 18.00
N ASN A 164 -41.98 -29.85 18.36
CA ASN A 164 -43.31 -29.97 17.78
C ASN A 164 -43.24 -29.41 16.36
N SER A 165 -43.85 -30.15 15.43
CA SER A 165 -43.85 -29.90 13.99
C SER A 165 -44.18 -28.46 13.59
N SER A 166 -43.57 -28.02 12.50
CA SER A 166 -43.85 -26.80 11.69
C SER A 166 -42.89 -25.62 11.87
N GLN A 167 -41.57 -25.85 11.89
CA GLN A 167 -40.61 -24.75 11.64
C GLN A 167 -39.95 -24.91 10.27
N PRO A 168 -39.91 -23.84 9.45
CA PRO A 168 -39.28 -23.90 8.14
C PRO A 168 -37.79 -24.15 8.33
N VAL A 169 -37.25 -25.05 7.49
CA VAL A 169 -35.81 -25.33 7.38
C VAL A 169 -35.06 -24.02 7.34
N GLU A 170 -34.21 -23.74 8.33
CA GLU A 170 -33.43 -22.49 8.39
C GLU A 170 -32.58 -22.36 7.12
N THR A 171 -33.07 -21.55 6.18
CA THR A 171 -32.32 -21.16 4.99
C THR A 171 -31.09 -20.41 5.45
N THR A 172 -29.91 -20.85 5.00
CA THR A 172 -28.65 -20.19 5.32
C THR A 172 -28.75 -18.67 5.10
N PRO A 173 -28.45 -17.84 6.13
CA PRO A 173 -28.58 -16.38 6.04
C PRO A 173 -27.85 -15.80 4.81
N PRO A 174 -28.44 -14.84 4.07
CA PRO A 174 -27.83 -14.25 2.88
C PRO A 174 -26.42 -13.69 3.11
N ILE A 175 -26.17 -13.11 4.29
CA ILE A 175 -24.86 -12.61 4.71
C ILE A 175 -23.77 -13.69 4.69
N LYS A 176 -24.09 -14.95 5.03
CA LYS A 176 -23.13 -16.05 5.00
C LYS A 176 -22.71 -16.38 3.57
N ARG A 177 -23.64 -16.35 2.61
CA ARG A 177 -23.33 -16.54 1.19
C ARG A 177 -22.46 -15.40 0.66
N LEU A 178 -22.82 -14.15 0.98
CA LEU A 178 -22.06 -12.97 0.59
C LEU A 178 -20.62 -13.02 1.11
N LEU A 179 -20.43 -13.24 2.42
CA LEU A 179 -19.10 -13.26 3.03
C LEU A 179 -18.24 -14.43 2.53
N HIS A 180 -18.85 -15.59 2.28
CA HIS A 180 -18.15 -16.73 1.69
C HIS A 180 -17.65 -16.41 0.27
N ALA A 181 -18.55 -15.91 -0.58
CA ALA A 181 -18.23 -15.52 -1.95
C ALA A 181 -17.18 -14.40 -1.98
N TRP A 182 -17.32 -13.39 -1.13
CA TRP A 182 -16.39 -12.27 -1.06
C TRP A 182 -15.00 -12.74 -0.61
N HIS A 183 -14.92 -13.54 0.44
CA HIS A 183 -13.65 -14.10 0.91
C HIS A 183 -12.95 -14.94 -0.18
N ASP A 184 -13.67 -15.82 -0.87
CA ASP A 184 -13.12 -16.67 -1.93
C ASP A 184 -12.63 -15.87 -3.14
N MET A 185 -13.45 -14.95 -3.66
CA MET A 185 -13.08 -14.16 -4.83
C MET A 185 -11.93 -13.18 -4.53
N LEU A 186 -11.97 -12.52 -3.37
CA LEU A 186 -10.92 -11.59 -2.96
C LEU A 186 -9.57 -12.29 -2.79
N GLY A 187 -9.58 -13.55 -2.36
CA GLY A 187 -8.36 -14.38 -2.28
C GLY A 187 -7.77 -14.77 -3.63
N LYS A 188 -8.56 -14.71 -4.72
CA LYS A 188 -8.14 -15.06 -6.08
C LYS A 188 -7.69 -13.87 -6.92
N LEU A 189 -7.93 -12.63 -6.45
CA LEU A 189 -7.50 -11.44 -7.17
C LEU A 189 -5.96 -11.35 -7.26
N PRO A 190 -5.39 -10.99 -8.43
CA PRO A 190 -3.94 -10.89 -8.62
C PRO A 190 -3.39 -9.55 -8.09
N ASP A 191 -3.65 -9.22 -6.83
CA ASP A 191 -3.25 -7.93 -6.23
C ASP A 191 -1.74 -7.77 -6.11
N GLU A 192 -1.03 -8.88 -5.95
CA GLU A 192 0.43 -8.95 -5.90
C GLU A 192 1.11 -8.47 -7.19
N ASP A 193 0.51 -8.73 -8.36
CA ASP A 193 1.10 -8.32 -9.64
C ASP A 193 0.98 -6.81 -9.83
N ALA A 194 -0.16 -6.22 -9.47
CA ALA A 194 -0.32 -4.77 -9.45
C ALA A 194 0.60 -4.11 -8.42
N ARG A 195 0.75 -4.68 -7.21
CA ARG A 195 1.68 -4.20 -6.19
C ARG A 195 3.12 -4.15 -6.70
N LYS A 196 3.58 -5.25 -7.31
CA LYS A 196 4.92 -5.36 -7.91
C LYS A 196 5.11 -4.36 -9.04
N ALA A 197 4.12 -4.20 -9.93
CA ALA A 197 4.22 -3.26 -11.04
C ALA A 197 4.42 -1.81 -10.57
N ILE A 198 3.67 -1.37 -9.55
CA ILE A 198 3.81 -0.03 -8.96
C ILE A 198 5.20 0.12 -8.33
N HIS A 199 5.66 -0.87 -7.58
CA HIS A 199 7.00 -0.85 -6.96
C HIS A 199 8.12 -0.81 -8.01
N THR A 200 8.06 -1.66 -9.04
CA THR A 200 9.03 -1.66 -10.14
C THR A 200 9.06 -0.29 -10.84
N PHE A 201 7.90 0.34 -11.05
CA PHE A 201 7.88 1.68 -11.62
C PHE A 201 8.53 2.73 -10.70
N SER A 202 8.38 2.60 -9.39
CA SER A 202 9.09 3.45 -8.42
C SER A 202 10.61 3.35 -8.56
N GLU A 203 11.13 2.12 -8.66
CA GLU A 203 12.56 1.88 -8.90
C GLU A 203 13.04 2.48 -10.22
N VAL A 204 12.20 2.44 -11.25
CA VAL A 204 12.47 3.09 -12.54
C VAL A 204 12.61 4.61 -12.39
N VAL A 205 11.72 5.26 -11.63
CA VAL A 205 11.82 6.70 -11.37
C VAL A 205 13.05 7.00 -10.50
N HIS A 206 13.40 6.12 -9.56
CA HIS A 206 14.61 6.26 -8.75
C HIS A 206 15.89 6.24 -9.60
N ILE A 207 15.98 5.35 -10.60
CA ILE A 207 17.12 5.32 -11.54
C ILE A 207 17.26 6.66 -12.28
N ILE A 208 16.14 7.28 -12.67
CA ILE A 208 16.16 8.62 -13.30
C ILE A 208 16.71 9.66 -12.34
N LEU A 209 16.29 9.63 -11.07
CA LEU A 209 16.80 10.53 -10.04
C LEU A 209 18.29 10.41 -9.82
N VAL A 210 18.83 9.18 -9.80
CA VAL A 210 20.28 8.95 -9.66
C VAL A 210 21.05 9.63 -10.80
N HIS A 211 20.59 9.48 -12.04
CA HIS A 211 21.24 10.15 -13.17
C HIS A 211 21.15 11.68 -13.11
N GLN A 212 20.01 12.22 -12.67
CA GLN A 212 19.86 13.67 -12.46
C GLN A 212 20.78 14.19 -11.34
N ASP A 213 20.93 13.45 -10.24
CA ASP A 213 21.80 13.80 -9.13
C ASP A 213 23.29 13.80 -9.56
N GLU A 214 23.70 12.83 -10.37
CA GLU A 214 25.02 12.81 -11.02
C GLU A 214 25.25 14.05 -11.90
N GLU A 215 24.25 14.43 -12.71
CA GLU A 215 24.28 15.62 -13.56
C GLU A 215 24.45 16.91 -12.74
N ILE A 216 23.66 17.04 -11.66
CA ILE A 216 23.69 18.19 -10.75
C ILE A 216 25.05 18.28 -10.03
N LYS A 217 25.60 17.14 -9.58
CA LYS A 217 26.94 17.09 -8.96
C LYS A 217 28.04 17.52 -9.92
N LEU A 218 27.97 17.14 -11.19
CA LEU A 218 28.91 17.60 -12.21
C LEU A 218 28.82 19.12 -12.41
N ARG A 219 27.60 19.67 -12.49
CA ARG A 219 27.38 21.12 -12.58
C ARG A 219 27.99 21.87 -11.39
N GLN A 220 27.82 21.34 -10.18
CA GLN A 220 28.41 21.93 -8.97
C GLN A 220 29.95 21.92 -9.04
N ARG A 221 30.56 20.79 -9.44
CA ARG A 221 32.02 20.68 -9.60
C ARG A 221 32.57 21.66 -10.64
N ILE A 222 31.88 21.84 -11.77
CA ILE A 222 32.24 22.85 -12.78
C ILE A 222 32.24 24.24 -12.15
N GLN A 223 31.19 24.59 -11.40
CA GLN A 223 31.09 25.89 -10.75
C GLN A 223 32.21 26.11 -9.73
N ASP A 224 32.55 25.10 -8.94
CA ASP A 224 33.62 25.19 -7.94
C ASP A 224 35.01 25.31 -8.59
N THR A 225 35.28 24.53 -9.64
CA THR A 225 36.52 24.65 -10.43
C THR A 225 36.63 26.01 -11.12
N ARG A 226 35.54 26.56 -11.67
CA ARG A 226 35.52 27.91 -12.25
C ARG A 226 35.84 28.99 -11.21
N LYS A 227 35.23 28.92 -10.03
CA LYS A 227 35.53 29.85 -8.91
C LYS A 227 36.99 29.76 -8.49
N GLU A 228 37.55 28.55 -8.42
CA GLU A 228 38.96 28.35 -8.09
C GLU A 228 39.90 28.89 -9.18
N HIS A 229 39.56 28.68 -10.46
CA HIS A 229 40.28 29.24 -11.59
C HIS A 229 40.28 30.78 -11.56
N GLU A 230 39.12 31.41 -11.36
CA GLU A 230 39.02 32.86 -11.21
C GLU A 230 39.84 33.39 -10.02
N ARG A 231 39.78 32.69 -8.88
CA ARG A 231 40.57 33.05 -7.69
C ARG A 231 42.06 32.99 -7.97
N LYS A 232 42.55 31.94 -8.62
CA LYS A 232 43.97 31.81 -9.00
C LYS A 232 44.37 32.83 -10.06
N SER A 233 43.51 33.14 -11.02
CA SER A 233 43.76 34.19 -12.04
C SER A 233 43.98 35.55 -11.38
N ARG A 234 43.09 35.96 -10.46
CA ARG A 234 43.25 37.23 -9.72
C ARG A 234 44.53 37.26 -8.89
N GLN A 235 44.86 36.15 -8.21
CA GLN A 235 46.11 36.05 -7.45
C GLN A 235 47.35 36.15 -8.35
N PHE A 236 47.27 35.59 -9.56
CA PHE A 236 48.32 35.69 -10.54
C PHE A 236 48.48 37.13 -11.06
N GLU A 237 47.38 37.80 -11.41
CA GLU A 237 47.37 39.20 -11.85
C GLU A 237 47.93 40.15 -10.78
N ASP A 238 47.53 39.97 -9.52
CA ASP A 238 48.03 40.76 -8.39
C ASP A 238 49.52 40.51 -8.13
N TRP A 239 49.97 39.25 -8.22
CA TRP A 239 51.40 38.91 -8.09
C TRP A 239 52.21 39.53 -9.23
N ALA A 240 51.74 39.41 -10.48
CA ALA A 240 52.41 39.95 -11.66
C ALA A 240 52.55 41.48 -11.56
N ARG A 241 51.49 42.18 -11.12
CA ARG A 241 51.50 43.63 -10.90
C ARG A 241 52.57 44.04 -9.87
N LYS A 242 52.56 43.41 -8.69
CA LYS A 242 53.55 43.67 -7.63
C LYS A 242 54.98 43.33 -8.07
N TYR A 243 55.15 42.27 -8.86
CA TYR A 243 56.44 41.87 -9.40
C TYR A 243 56.98 42.91 -10.40
N MET A 244 56.14 43.43 -11.30
CA MET A 244 56.52 44.50 -12.22
C MET A 244 56.82 45.82 -11.50
N GLU A 245 56.02 46.21 -10.51
CA GLU A 245 56.27 47.39 -9.66
C GLU A 245 57.61 47.31 -8.95
N LYS A 246 57.98 46.14 -8.42
CA LYS A 246 59.27 45.92 -7.73
C LYS A 246 60.47 45.93 -8.68
N ARG A 247 60.28 45.54 -9.96
CA ARG A 247 61.33 45.54 -10.99
C ARG A 247 61.53 46.90 -11.65
N ALA A 248 60.50 47.76 -11.67
CA ALA A 248 60.59 49.12 -12.20
C ALA A 248 61.52 50.06 -11.40
N GLY A 249 61.97 49.65 -10.21
CA GLY A 249 62.88 50.41 -9.35
C GLY A 249 64.34 49.91 -9.30
N ILE A 250 64.75 48.93 -10.13
CA ILE A 250 66.09 48.31 -10.08
C ILE A 250 66.81 48.48 -11.43
N PRO A 251 68.03 49.07 -11.48
CA PRO A 251 68.83 49.18 -12.72
C PRO A 251 69.23 47.80 -13.29
N PRO A 252 69.53 47.71 -14.61
CA PRO A 252 69.59 46.43 -15.34
C PRO A 252 70.74 45.47 -14.98
N GLU A 253 71.64 45.81 -14.05
CA GLU A 253 72.92 45.10 -13.88
C GLU A 253 72.99 44.05 -12.76
N ALA A 254 71.93 43.78 -12.01
CA ALA A 254 71.93 42.68 -11.04
C ALA A 254 71.39 41.39 -11.68
N GLY A 255 72.26 40.66 -12.37
CA GLY A 255 72.00 39.28 -12.80
C GLY A 255 71.68 38.35 -11.62
N ASN A 256 70.75 37.41 -11.84
CA ASN A 256 70.29 36.42 -10.86
C ASN A 256 71.46 35.62 -10.25
N PRO A 257 71.69 35.62 -8.92
CA PRO A 257 72.77 34.85 -8.30
C PRO A 257 72.49 33.36 -8.12
N ASP A 258 71.27 32.87 -8.38
CA ASP A 258 70.90 31.49 -8.05
C ASP A 258 69.95 30.90 -9.11
N GLY A 259 70.52 30.25 -10.11
CA GLY A 259 69.82 29.61 -11.23
C GLY A 259 69.12 28.29 -10.89
N THR A 260 68.90 28.01 -9.60
CA THR A 260 68.48 26.68 -9.10
C THR A 260 67.00 26.61 -8.73
N ARG A 261 66.23 27.70 -8.85
CA ARG A 261 64.81 27.76 -8.49
C ARG A 261 63.94 27.81 -9.74
N ALA A 262 63.06 26.82 -9.91
CA ALA A 262 62.09 26.78 -11.01
C ALA A 262 61.36 28.12 -11.12
N ASP A 263 61.17 28.62 -12.34
CA ASP A 263 60.57 29.92 -12.60
C ASP A 263 59.15 29.97 -11.98
N PRO A 264 58.92 30.81 -10.95
CA PRO A 264 57.61 30.92 -10.29
C PRO A 264 56.49 31.37 -11.25
N LEU A 265 56.83 31.89 -12.43
CA LEU A 265 55.89 32.17 -13.52
C LEU A 265 55.47 30.88 -14.24
N ALA A 266 56.41 29.99 -14.52
CA ALA A 266 56.16 28.71 -15.19
C ALA A 266 55.29 27.79 -14.32
N GLU A 267 55.58 27.67 -13.02
CA GLU A 267 54.77 26.86 -12.09
C GLU A 267 53.32 27.36 -11.99
N ARG A 268 53.12 28.69 -11.94
CA ARG A 268 51.78 29.29 -11.86
C ARG A 268 51.00 29.16 -13.17
N LYS A 269 51.67 29.32 -14.32
CA LYS A 269 51.07 29.05 -15.63
C LYS A 269 50.65 27.59 -15.78
N ALA A 270 51.51 26.65 -15.40
CA ALA A 270 51.17 25.22 -15.42
C ALA A 270 49.99 24.88 -14.49
N ALA A 271 49.89 25.54 -13.33
CA ALA A 271 48.76 25.36 -12.42
C ALA A 271 47.42 25.91 -12.97
N MET A 272 47.47 27.00 -13.76
CA MET A 272 46.30 27.55 -14.47
C MET A 272 45.87 26.63 -15.61
N GLU A 273 46.82 26.20 -16.45
CA GLU A 273 46.59 25.28 -17.56
C GLU A 273 45.99 23.95 -17.07
N LYS A 274 46.46 23.43 -15.94
CA LYS A 274 45.87 22.24 -15.31
C LYS A 274 44.41 22.43 -14.91
N LEU A 275 44.05 23.60 -14.38
CA LEU A 275 42.66 23.91 -14.01
C LEU A 275 41.78 24.07 -15.25
N GLU A 276 42.29 24.70 -16.30
CA GLU A 276 41.58 24.88 -17.56
C GLU A 276 41.32 23.54 -18.27
N ASN A 277 42.34 22.66 -18.33
CA ASN A 277 42.17 21.30 -18.84
C ASN A 277 41.15 20.50 -18.01
N SER A 278 41.22 20.59 -16.67
CA SER A 278 40.25 19.94 -15.79
C SER A 278 38.83 20.48 -15.98
N LEU A 279 38.67 21.79 -16.24
CA LEU A 279 37.38 22.39 -16.52
C LEU A 279 36.79 21.87 -17.83
N LYS A 280 37.60 21.79 -18.88
CA LYS A 280 37.20 21.23 -20.18
C LYS A 280 36.74 19.77 -20.06
N GLU A 281 37.49 18.94 -19.34
CA GLU A 281 37.11 17.54 -19.07
C GLU A 281 35.76 17.44 -18.33
N LEU A 282 35.54 18.29 -17.33
CA LEU A 282 34.27 18.33 -16.59
C LEU A 282 33.10 18.79 -17.47
N GLU A 283 33.30 19.80 -18.33
CA GLU A 283 32.27 20.29 -19.26
C GLU A 283 31.89 19.24 -20.32
N GLU A 284 32.87 18.50 -20.83
CA GLU A 284 32.64 17.37 -21.73
C GLU A 284 31.85 16.25 -21.03
N ALA A 285 32.24 15.89 -19.80
CA ALA A 285 31.54 14.90 -18.98
C ALA A 285 30.10 15.34 -18.65
N TYR A 286 29.90 16.61 -18.32
CA TYR A 286 28.58 17.19 -18.04
C TYR A 286 27.66 17.13 -19.26
N THR A 287 28.16 17.52 -20.43
CA THR A 287 27.39 17.46 -21.69
C THR A 287 26.99 16.03 -22.03
N LYS A 288 27.89 15.06 -21.81
CA LYS A 288 27.59 13.63 -21.98
C LYS A 288 26.52 13.17 -20.99
N GLN A 289 26.63 13.56 -19.72
CA GLN A 289 25.66 13.18 -18.69
C GLN A 289 24.26 13.75 -18.97
N CYS A 290 24.16 15.01 -19.43
CA CYS A 290 22.88 15.60 -19.82
C CYS A 290 22.16 14.76 -20.90
N LYS A 291 22.91 14.23 -21.89
CA LYS A 291 22.35 13.33 -22.91
C LYS A 291 21.89 12.01 -22.29
N VAL A 292 22.73 11.39 -21.46
CA VAL A 292 22.41 10.14 -20.76
C VAL A 292 21.13 10.27 -19.94
N VAL A 293 20.98 11.35 -19.17
CA VAL A 293 19.76 11.61 -18.37
C VAL A 293 18.52 11.62 -19.26
N ARG A 294 18.57 12.34 -20.39
CA ARG A 294 17.42 12.44 -21.31
C ARG A 294 17.09 11.13 -22.00
N GLU A 295 18.10 10.43 -22.53
CA GLU A 295 17.95 9.14 -23.18
C GLU A 295 17.40 8.07 -22.22
N LYS A 296 17.99 7.99 -21.02
CA LYS A 296 17.56 7.03 -19.99
C LYS A 296 16.16 7.33 -19.50
N SER A 297 15.85 8.59 -19.17
CA SER A 297 14.49 8.97 -18.73
C SER A 297 13.45 8.59 -19.78
N LEU A 298 13.70 8.94 -21.04
CA LEU A 298 12.76 8.68 -22.11
C LEU A 298 12.58 7.18 -22.36
N SER A 299 13.69 6.43 -22.45
CA SER A 299 13.67 4.98 -22.68
C SER A 299 12.97 4.23 -21.56
N LEU A 300 13.31 4.57 -20.31
CA LEU A 300 12.73 3.96 -19.11
C LEU A 300 11.22 4.25 -19.01
N LEU A 301 10.81 5.50 -19.18
CA LEU A 301 9.38 5.86 -19.12
C LEU A 301 8.59 5.23 -20.27
N ARG A 302 9.10 5.27 -21.51
CA ARG A 302 8.44 4.65 -22.69
C ARG A 302 8.26 3.14 -22.56
N THR A 303 9.17 2.48 -21.84
CA THR A 303 9.14 1.02 -21.68
C THR A 303 8.23 0.61 -20.52
N ASN A 304 8.30 1.31 -19.39
CA ASN A 304 7.68 0.85 -18.15
C ASN A 304 6.28 1.44 -17.88
N LEU A 305 5.99 2.65 -18.36
CA LEU A 305 4.65 3.24 -18.19
C LEU A 305 3.53 2.39 -18.85
N PRO A 306 3.68 1.90 -20.10
CA PRO A 306 2.63 1.09 -20.71
C PRO A 306 2.34 -0.18 -19.89
N GLU A 307 3.39 -0.84 -19.41
CA GLU A 307 3.25 -2.10 -18.66
C GLU A 307 2.59 -1.87 -17.30
N LEU A 308 3.00 -0.82 -16.58
CA LEU A 308 2.36 -0.41 -15.33
C LEU A 308 0.84 -0.22 -15.52
N PHE A 309 0.46 0.63 -16.48
CA PHE A 309 -0.95 0.96 -16.69
C PHE A 309 -1.76 -0.19 -17.30
N ARG A 310 -1.12 -1.09 -18.06
CA ARG A 310 -1.74 -2.34 -18.48
C ARG A 310 -2.11 -3.20 -17.26
N ILE A 311 -1.16 -3.41 -16.35
CA ILE A 311 -1.38 -4.24 -15.16
C ILE A 311 -2.44 -3.61 -14.24
N VAL A 312 -2.32 -2.32 -13.90
CA VAL A 312 -3.29 -1.69 -12.98
C VAL A 312 -4.68 -1.52 -13.59
N SER A 313 -4.78 -1.34 -14.92
CA SER A 313 -6.06 -1.34 -15.63
C SER A 313 -6.71 -2.71 -15.61
N GLU A 314 -5.95 -3.77 -15.89
CA GLU A 314 -6.45 -5.14 -15.88
C GLU A 314 -6.90 -5.55 -14.47
N PHE A 315 -6.09 -5.23 -13.46
CA PHE A 315 -6.43 -5.48 -12.06
C PHE A 315 -7.72 -4.74 -11.63
N SER A 316 -7.86 -3.47 -12.03
CA SER A 316 -9.07 -2.69 -11.72
C SER A 316 -10.31 -3.25 -12.40
N LEU A 317 -10.18 -3.75 -13.63
CA LEU A 317 -11.26 -4.41 -14.36
C LEU A 317 -11.71 -5.69 -13.65
N GLN A 318 -10.77 -6.55 -13.26
CA GLN A 318 -11.07 -7.78 -12.53
C GLN A 318 -11.71 -7.50 -11.17
N SER A 319 -11.21 -6.47 -10.46
CA SER A 319 -11.80 -6.03 -9.19
C SER A 319 -13.24 -5.52 -9.38
N ALA A 320 -13.49 -4.71 -10.40
CA ALA A 320 -14.84 -4.23 -10.72
C ALA A 320 -15.79 -5.39 -11.08
N ALA A 321 -15.32 -6.35 -11.88
CA ALA A 321 -16.08 -7.56 -12.23
C ALA A 321 -16.42 -8.38 -10.98
N MET A 322 -15.45 -8.62 -10.09
CA MET A 322 -15.68 -9.31 -8.82
C MET A 322 -16.79 -8.64 -8.00
N PHE A 323 -16.76 -7.32 -7.83
CA PHE A 323 -17.80 -6.63 -7.05
C PHE A 323 -19.17 -6.67 -7.73
N LYS A 324 -19.23 -6.69 -9.06
CA LYS A 324 -20.47 -6.89 -9.81
C LYS A 324 -21.04 -8.30 -9.61
N ASP A 325 -20.18 -9.30 -9.60
CA ASP A 325 -20.56 -10.70 -9.35
C ASP A 325 -21.05 -10.86 -7.90
N LEU A 326 -20.36 -10.27 -6.92
CA LEU A 326 -20.80 -10.22 -5.52
C LEU A 326 -22.16 -9.57 -5.35
N TRP A 327 -22.39 -8.44 -6.02
CA TRP A 327 -23.68 -7.75 -6.03
C TRP A 327 -24.79 -8.62 -6.63
N SER A 328 -24.47 -9.39 -7.66
CA SER A 328 -25.43 -10.32 -8.28
C SER A 328 -25.79 -11.45 -7.31
N ILE A 329 -24.80 -12.05 -6.64
CA ILE A 329 -24.99 -13.10 -5.63
C ILE A 329 -25.88 -12.63 -4.47
N SER A 330 -25.72 -11.37 -4.04
CA SER A 330 -26.57 -10.82 -2.99
C SER A 330 -28.04 -10.65 -3.40
N ASN A 331 -28.32 -10.42 -4.69
CA ASN A 331 -29.68 -10.14 -5.18
C ASN A 331 -30.40 -11.35 -5.78
N THR A 332 -29.70 -12.44 -6.11
CA THR A 332 -30.30 -13.66 -6.69
C THR A 332 -31.32 -14.39 -5.79
N ASN A 333 -31.51 -13.98 -4.55
CA ASN A 333 -32.52 -14.56 -3.65
C ASN A 333 -33.83 -13.75 -3.54
N ASP A 334 -33.89 -12.54 -4.10
CA ASP A 334 -35.08 -11.67 -4.02
C ASP A 334 -36.01 -11.82 -5.24
N GLN A 335 -35.77 -12.80 -6.13
CA GLN A 335 -36.55 -12.98 -7.38
C GLN A 335 -37.20 -14.37 -7.54
N LEU A 336 -37.46 -15.10 -6.45
CA LEU A 336 -38.14 -16.40 -6.52
C LEU A 336 -39.56 -16.43 -5.94
N ASP A 337 -40.13 -15.29 -5.57
CA ASP A 337 -41.55 -15.17 -5.23
C ASP A 337 -42.15 -13.97 -5.98
N ASP A 338 -42.54 -14.19 -7.24
CA ASP A 338 -43.62 -13.48 -7.94
C ASP A 338 -44.37 -14.45 -8.87
#